data_AF-A0A2N2PRK7-F1
#
_entry.id   AF-A0A2N2PRK7-F1
#
_cell.length_a   1.000
_cell.length_b   1.000
_cell.length_c   1.000
_cell.angle_alpha   90.00
_cell.angle_beta   90.00
_cell.angle_gamma   90.00
#
_symmetry.space_group_name_H-M   'P 1'
#
loop_
_entity.id
_entity.type
_entity.pdbx_description
1 polymer ?
#
loop_
_entity_poly.entity_id
_entity_poly.type
_entity_poly.pdbx_seq_one_letter_code
_entity_poly.pdbx_strand_id
1 'polypeptide(L)'
;MALADGLGLFASAAVLIAAGLALLLALERVSDFTLAEKSGPAASQSDAQDHRVTVSPRHRVTNRAGAYYSLILLATAGMTALTTASDFMTIFVALEILSLALYILVGFNPREARSGEAALKYFLLGAFASGFLLYGIALIYAATGTTNLDQIARHLLVMSMPLPFAPLLPVGVGLLLVGFGFKVALVPFHMWTPDVYQGAPTPVTAFMSVSTKAAAFAALIRVLAALASYDRPWLLALAVLAVLTMTLGNLAALR
;
A
#
# COMPACT_ATOMS: atom_id res chain seq x y z
N MET A 1 -10.16 23.78 2.57
CA MET A 1 -10.85 22.88 3.50
C MET A 1 -11.93 22.07 2.79
N ALA A 2 -13.05 22.67 2.35
CA ALA A 2 -14.15 21.94 1.67
C ALA A 2 -13.75 21.06 0.44
N LEU A 3 -12.80 21.51 -0.39
CA LEU A 3 -12.28 20.70 -1.51
C LEU A 3 -11.42 19.50 -1.06
N ALA A 4 -10.68 19.64 0.05
CA ALA A 4 -9.86 18.57 0.61
C ALA A 4 -10.72 17.52 1.34
N ASP A 5 -11.81 17.97 1.94
CA ASP A 5 -12.82 17.10 2.56
C ASP A 5 -13.59 16.33 1.48
N GLY A 6 -14.01 17.00 0.39
CA GLY A 6 -14.66 16.36 -0.75
C GLY A 6 -13.77 15.32 -1.46
N LEU A 7 -12.48 15.63 -1.64
CA LEU A 7 -11.51 14.66 -2.19
C LEU A 7 -11.35 13.44 -1.27
N GLY A 8 -11.31 13.66 0.05
CA GLY A 8 -11.22 12.59 1.04
C GLY A 8 -12.41 11.65 0.95
N LEU A 9 -13.63 12.19 0.98
CA LEU A 9 -14.86 11.41 0.85
C LEU A 9 -14.94 10.63 -0.46
N PHE A 10 -14.61 11.27 -1.59
CA PHE A 10 -14.61 10.60 -2.89
C PHE A 10 -13.58 9.46 -2.94
N ALA A 11 -12.35 9.71 -2.47
CA ALA A 11 -11.31 8.70 -2.42
C ALA A 11 -11.67 7.53 -1.46
N SER A 12 -12.24 7.83 -0.29
CA SER A 12 -12.74 6.81 0.62
C SER A 12 -13.84 5.96 -0.02
N ALA A 13 -14.78 6.58 -0.74
CA ALA A 13 -15.83 5.84 -1.44
C ALA A 13 -15.25 4.93 -2.54
N ALA A 14 -14.29 5.42 -3.33
CA ALA A 14 -13.61 4.62 -4.34
C ALA A 14 -12.86 3.42 -3.72
N VAL A 15 -12.17 3.65 -2.60
CA VAL A 15 -11.50 2.60 -1.82
C VAL A 15 -12.49 1.55 -1.34
N LEU A 16 -13.63 1.97 -0.76
CA LEU A 16 -14.64 1.04 -0.24
C LEU A 16 -15.30 0.22 -1.35
N ILE A 17 -15.60 0.83 -2.49
CA ILE A 17 -16.16 0.12 -3.65
C ILE A 17 -15.16 -0.93 -4.14
N ALA A 18 -13.90 -0.55 -4.33
CA ALA A 18 -12.88 -1.48 -4.84
C ALA A 18 -12.52 -2.58 -3.81
N ALA A 19 -12.52 -2.26 -2.52
CA ALA A 19 -12.38 -3.25 -1.44
C ALA A 19 -13.57 -4.21 -1.38
N GLY A 20 -14.80 -3.71 -1.53
CA GLY A 20 -16.00 -4.52 -1.61
C GLY A 20 -15.98 -5.47 -2.81
N LEU A 21 -15.54 -4.98 -3.98
CA LEU A 21 -15.40 -5.80 -5.18
C LEU A 21 -14.31 -6.88 -4.99
N ALA A 22 -13.16 -6.52 -4.41
CA ALA A 22 -12.11 -7.49 -4.10
C ALA A 22 -12.58 -8.56 -3.10
N LEU A 23 -13.43 -8.17 -2.14
CA LEU A 23 -14.05 -9.11 -1.20
C LEU A 23 -15.00 -10.06 -1.91
N LEU A 24 -15.84 -9.57 -2.83
CA LEU A 24 -16.73 -10.40 -3.64
C LEU A 24 -15.95 -11.39 -4.53
N LEU A 25 -14.93 -10.91 -5.24
CA LEU A 25 -14.05 -11.77 -6.05
C LEU A 25 -13.30 -12.79 -5.20
N ALA A 26 -12.93 -12.42 -3.96
CA ALA A 26 -12.33 -13.36 -3.03
C ALA A 26 -13.35 -14.40 -2.53
N LEU A 27 -14.62 -14.03 -2.28
CA LEU A 27 -15.65 -14.99 -1.89
C LEU A 27 -15.86 -16.06 -2.97
N GLU A 28 -15.81 -15.69 -4.25
CA GLU A 28 -15.94 -16.61 -5.38
C GLU A 28 -14.73 -17.55 -5.55
N ARG A 29 -13.53 -17.16 -5.08
CA ARG A 29 -12.28 -17.92 -5.25
C ARG A 29 -11.72 -18.55 -3.97
N VAL A 30 -12.19 -18.13 -2.79
CA VAL A 30 -11.76 -18.69 -1.50
C VAL A 30 -12.32 -20.10 -1.31
N SER A 31 -13.44 -20.44 -1.96
CA SER A 31 -13.89 -21.83 -2.08
C SER A 31 -12.79 -22.72 -2.68
N ASP A 32 -12.05 -22.24 -3.68
CA ASP A 32 -11.01 -23.05 -4.32
C ASP A 32 -9.78 -23.21 -3.42
N PHE A 33 -9.40 -22.18 -2.66
CA PHE A 33 -8.31 -22.27 -1.68
C PHE A 33 -8.62 -23.23 -0.52
N THR A 34 -9.87 -23.23 -0.05
CA THR A 34 -10.32 -24.11 1.03
C THR A 34 -10.51 -25.56 0.55
N LEU A 35 -11.01 -25.75 -0.68
CA LEU A 35 -11.14 -27.08 -1.29
C LEU A 35 -9.78 -27.69 -1.67
N ALA A 36 -8.82 -26.89 -2.11
CA ALA A 36 -7.47 -27.35 -2.43
C ALA A 36 -6.66 -27.77 -1.19
N GLU A 37 -6.98 -27.28 0.01
CA GLU A 37 -6.41 -27.77 1.28
C GLU A 37 -6.90 -29.17 1.62
N LYS A 38 -8.17 -29.44 1.32
CA LYS A 38 -8.81 -30.75 1.53
C LYS A 38 -8.20 -31.87 0.67
N SER A 39 -7.47 -31.52 -0.40
CA SER A 39 -6.82 -32.44 -1.35
C SER A 39 -5.29 -32.56 -1.21
N GLY A 40 -4.70 -32.09 -0.10
CA GLY A 40 -3.33 -32.48 0.27
C GLY A 40 -3.19 -34.02 0.38
N PRO A 41 -1.98 -34.60 0.16
CA PRO A 41 -1.82 -36.00 -0.19
C PRO A 41 -2.63 -36.89 0.74
N ALA A 42 -3.60 -37.60 0.15
CA ALA A 42 -4.38 -38.61 0.84
C ALA A 42 -3.39 -39.47 1.61
N ALA A 43 -3.51 -39.45 2.94
CA ALA A 43 -2.77 -40.35 3.80
C ALA A 43 -2.85 -41.75 3.17
N SER A 44 -1.69 -42.33 2.88
CA SER A 44 -1.56 -43.67 2.35
C SER A 44 -2.50 -44.58 3.13
N GLN A 45 -3.42 -45.23 2.41
CA GLN A 45 -4.26 -46.30 2.95
C GLN A 45 -3.35 -47.46 3.35
N SER A 46 -2.76 -47.39 4.54
CA SER A 46 -1.90 -48.43 5.10
C SER A 46 -1.75 -48.26 6.61
N ASP A 47 -2.86 -48.06 7.33
CA ASP A 47 -2.89 -48.29 8.78
C ASP A 47 -4.25 -48.89 9.14
N ALA A 48 -4.36 -50.20 8.91
CA ALA A 48 -5.35 -51.03 9.56
C ALA A 48 -4.92 -51.25 11.03
N GLN A 49 -5.90 -51.21 11.94
CA GLN A 49 -5.79 -51.44 13.39
C GLN A 49 -5.14 -50.31 14.23
N ASP A 50 -5.94 -49.31 14.62
CA ASP A 50 -5.82 -48.75 15.98
C ASP A 50 -7.20 -48.30 16.50
N HIS A 51 -7.61 -48.87 17.63
CA HIS A 51 -8.89 -48.64 18.30
C HIS A 51 -8.82 -47.35 19.14
N ARG A 52 -8.44 -46.22 18.50
CA ARG A 52 -8.42 -44.91 19.14
C ARG A 52 -9.64 -44.12 18.73
N VAL A 53 -10.38 -43.67 19.75
CA VAL A 53 -11.50 -42.73 19.70
C VAL A 53 -11.45 -41.90 18.43
N THR A 54 -12.34 -42.19 17.49
CA THR A 54 -12.50 -41.44 16.25
C THR A 54 -13.00 -40.05 16.65
N VAL A 55 -12.06 -39.15 16.89
CA VAL A 55 -12.34 -37.72 16.90
C VAL A 55 -12.88 -37.44 15.51
N SER A 56 -14.21 -37.35 15.41
CA SER A 56 -14.91 -36.91 14.20
C SER A 56 -14.13 -35.75 13.60
N PRO A 57 -13.88 -35.69 12.28
CA PRO A 57 -13.25 -34.55 11.65
C PRO A 57 -14.17 -33.35 11.84
N ARG A 58 -14.06 -32.69 13.00
CA ARG A 58 -14.66 -31.39 13.24
C ARG A 58 -14.23 -30.56 12.04
N HIS A 59 -15.19 -29.94 11.38
CA HIS A 59 -14.95 -28.87 10.43
C HIS A 59 -13.88 -27.95 11.03
N ARG A 60 -12.62 -28.18 10.66
CA ARG A 60 -11.59 -27.16 10.78
C ARG A 60 -12.00 -26.18 9.71
N VAL A 61 -12.80 -25.18 10.10
CA VAL A 61 -12.82 -23.92 9.36
C VAL A 61 -11.34 -23.58 9.21
N THR A 62 -10.81 -23.74 8.00
CA THR A 62 -9.38 -23.59 7.78
C THR A 62 -9.06 -22.14 8.12
N ASN A 63 -8.25 -21.96 9.19
CA ASN A 63 -8.02 -20.69 9.89
C ASN A 63 -7.49 -19.55 8.96
N ARG A 64 -7.11 -19.91 7.73
CA ARG A 64 -6.60 -19.01 6.70
C ARG A 64 -7.67 -18.15 6.04
N ALA A 65 -8.91 -18.63 5.85
CA ALA A 65 -9.94 -17.79 5.24
C ALA A 65 -10.25 -16.55 6.11
N GLY A 66 -10.38 -16.75 7.43
CA GLY A 66 -10.56 -15.64 8.38
C GLY A 66 -9.37 -14.68 8.38
N ALA A 67 -8.13 -15.19 8.37
CA ALA A 67 -6.93 -14.34 8.29
C ALA A 67 -6.90 -13.51 7.00
N TYR A 68 -7.25 -14.10 5.84
CA TYR A 68 -7.30 -13.39 4.57
C TYR A 68 -8.26 -12.20 4.61
N TYR A 69 -9.50 -12.42 5.05
CA TYR A 69 -10.50 -11.36 5.13
C TYR A 69 -10.13 -10.29 6.15
N SER A 70 -9.60 -10.68 7.31
CA SER A 70 -9.11 -9.74 8.32
C SER A 70 -7.99 -8.86 7.77
N LEU A 71 -7.08 -9.39 6.94
CA LEU A 71 -6.02 -8.60 6.31
C LEU A 71 -6.56 -7.65 5.24
N ILE A 72 -7.54 -8.07 4.43
CA ILE A 72 -8.21 -7.17 3.47
C ILE A 72 -8.93 -6.04 4.21
N LEU A 73 -9.63 -6.34 5.30
CA LEU A 73 -10.29 -5.32 6.13
C LEU A 73 -9.28 -4.40 6.80
N LEU A 74 -8.16 -4.92 7.30
CA LEU A 74 -7.07 -4.12 7.87
C LEU A 74 -6.45 -3.18 6.83
N ALA A 75 -6.16 -3.69 5.62
CA ALA A 75 -5.68 -2.87 4.51
C ALA A 75 -6.70 -1.78 4.15
N THR A 76 -7.99 -2.12 4.16
CA THR A 76 -9.06 -1.17 3.86
C THR A 76 -9.18 -0.10 4.94
N ALA A 77 -9.07 -0.46 6.22
CA ALA A 77 -9.04 0.50 7.32
C ALA A 77 -7.82 1.44 7.25
N GLY A 78 -6.66 0.91 6.87
CA GLY A 78 -5.47 1.73 6.57
C GLY A 78 -5.73 2.71 5.42
N MET A 79 -6.34 2.27 4.32
CA MET A 79 -6.67 3.13 3.19
C MET A 79 -7.71 4.21 3.54
N THR A 80 -8.76 3.89 4.29
CA THR A 80 -9.77 4.88 4.68
C THR A 80 -9.16 5.96 5.57
N ALA A 81 -8.38 5.56 6.60
CA ALA A 81 -7.63 6.49 7.44
C ALA A 81 -6.65 7.35 6.62
N LEU A 82 -5.97 6.75 5.64
CA LEU A 82 -5.04 7.46 4.76
C LEU A 82 -5.75 8.53 3.92
N THR A 83 -6.93 8.22 3.37
CA THR A 83 -7.72 9.17 2.56
C THR A 83 -8.35 10.31 3.34
N THR A 84 -8.42 10.23 4.67
CA THR A 84 -8.97 11.28 5.55
C THR A 84 -7.93 11.94 6.45
N ALA A 85 -6.67 11.49 6.40
CA ALA A 85 -5.60 12.00 7.25
C ALA A 85 -5.34 13.51 7.04
N SER A 86 -5.15 14.22 8.16
CA SER A 86 -4.89 15.67 8.24
C SER A 86 -3.46 16.03 8.69
N ASP A 87 -2.66 15.05 9.08
CA ASP A 87 -1.27 15.23 9.52
C ASP A 87 -0.38 14.09 9.01
N PHE A 88 0.92 14.38 8.90
CA PHE A 88 1.89 13.42 8.38
C PHE A 88 2.04 12.14 9.21
N MET A 89 1.82 12.20 10.53
CA MET A 89 1.97 11.01 11.37
C MET A 89 0.82 10.03 11.11
N THR A 90 -0.40 10.54 11.01
CA THR A 90 -1.57 9.74 10.61
C THR A 90 -1.39 9.16 9.21
N ILE A 91 -0.88 9.95 8.25
CA ILE A 91 -0.56 9.46 6.90
C ILE A 91 0.44 8.30 6.95
N PHE A 92 1.53 8.46 7.71
CA PHE A 92 2.56 7.43 7.84
C PHE A 92 2.00 6.16 8.47
N VAL A 93 1.31 6.26 9.60
CA VAL A 93 0.71 5.10 10.30
C VAL A 93 -0.33 4.40 9.43
N ALA A 94 -1.20 5.15 8.76
CA ALA A 94 -2.21 4.59 7.87
C ALA A 94 -1.58 3.88 6.66
N LEU A 95 -0.52 4.45 6.08
CA LEU A 95 0.28 3.80 5.04
C LEU A 95 0.94 2.52 5.52
N GLU A 96 1.48 2.49 6.73
CA GLU A 96 2.13 1.30 7.30
C GLU A 96 1.12 0.19 7.64
N ILE A 97 -0.04 0.52 8.18
CA ILE A 97 -1.14 -0.46 8.40
C ILE A 97 -1.53 -1.11 7.06
N LEU A 98 -1.70 -0.29 6.02
CA LEU A 98 -1.93 -0.77 4.66
C LEU A 98 -0.77 -1.64 4.16
N SER A 99 0.48 -1.19 4.30
CA SER A 99 1.69 -1.89 3.86
C SER A 99 1.80 -3.28 4.48
N LEU A 100 1.74 -3.37 5.81
CA LEU A 100 1.93 -4.62 6.54
C LEU A 100 0.86 -5.66 6.17
N ALA A 101 -0.39 -5.23 6.02
CA ALA A 101 -1.47 -6.11 5.56
C ALA A 101 -1.18 -6.66 4.15
N LEU A 102 -0.71 -5.81 3.23
CA LEU A 102 -0.40 -6.23 1.86
C LEU A 102 0.82 -7.16 1.78
N TYR A 103 1.87 -6.92 2.58
CA TYR A 103 3.04 -7.80 2.59
C TYR A 103 2.66 -9.24 2.94
N ILE A 104 1.75 -9.40 3.90
CA ILE A 104 1.23 -10.72 4.29
C ILE A 104 0.31 -11.29 3.20
N LEU A 105 -0.56 -10.46 2.60
CA LEU A 105 -1.47 -10.90 1.52
C LEU A 105 -0.73 -11.34 0.25
N VAL A 106 0.39 -10.71 -0.10
CA VAL A 106 1.22 -11.11 -1.25
C VAL A 106 1.80 -12.51 -1.05
N GLY A 107 2.20 -12.84 0.19
CA GLY A 107 2.76 -14.13 0.57
C GLY A 107 1.73 -15.18 0.98
N PHE A 108 0.45 -14.96 0.70
CA PHE A 108 -0.63 -15.74 1.29
C PHE A 108 -0.76 -17.17 0.74
N ASN A 109 -0.12 -17.48 -0.40
CA ASN A 109 -0.12 -18.82 -0.98
C ASN A 109 1.20 -19.57 -0.68
N PRO A 110 1.28 -20.36 0.42
CA PRO A 110 2.51 -21.02 0.81
C PRO A 110 2.92 -22.20 -0.09
N ARG A 111 2.07 -22.59 -1.06
CA ARG A 111 2.39 -23.67 -2.01
C ARG A 111 3.26 -23.18 -3.16
N GLU A 112 3.24 -21.88 -3.43
CA GLU A 112 3.95 -21.28 -4.54
C GLU A 112 5.17 -20.52 -4.00
N ALA A 113 6.38 -21.01 -4.31
CA ALA A 113 7.62 -20.40 -3.85
C ALA A 113 7.73 -18.92 -4.28
N ARG A 114 7.21 -18.59 -5.47
CA ARG A 114 7.16 -17.21 -5.97
C ARG A 114 6.34 -16.26 -5.10
N SER A 115 5.31 -16.75 -4.40
CA SER A 115 4.50 -15.93 -3.48
C SER A 115 5.32 -15.47 -2.27
N GLY A 116 6.14 -16.37 -1.70
CA GLY A 116 7.05 -16.03 -0.60
C GLY A 116 8.16 -15.06 -1.03
N GLU A 117 8.76 -15.28 -2.21
CA GLU A 117 9.78 -14.38 -2.76
C GLU A 117 9.22 -12.98 -3.04
N ALA A 118 8.03 -12.90 -3.67
CA ALA A 118 7.34 -11.65 -3.93
C ALA A 118 7.04 -10.87 -2.64
N ALA A 119 6.56 -11.56 -1.60
CA ALA A 119 6.27 -10.94 -0.31
C ALA A 119 7.53 -10.35 0.33
N LEU A 120 8.64 -11.10 0.30
CA LEU A 120 9.93 -10.65 0.84
C LEU A 120 10.47 -9.44 0.06
N LYS A 121 10.45 -9.49 -1.27
CA LYS A 121 10.84 -8.36 -2.13
C LYS A 121 9.97 -7.14 -1.83
N TYR A 122 8.66 -7.32 -1.71
CA TYR A 122 7.75 -6.21 -1.44
C TYR A 122 8.01 -5.58 -0.08
N PHE A 123 8.18 -6.41 0.96
CA PHE A 123 8.48 -5.96 2.32
C PHE A 123 9.80 -5.20 2.39
N LEU A 124 10.88 -5.73 1.83
CA LEU A 124 12.22 -5.11 1.92
C LEU A 124 12.28 -3.78 1.17
N LEU A 125 11.82 -3.75 -0.09
CA LEU A 125 11.79 -2.51 -0.87
C LEU A 125 10.82 -1.50 -0.25
N GLY A 126 9.70 -1.99 0.30
CA GLY A 126 8.70 -1.16 0.98
C GLY A 126 9.22 -0.55 2.27
N ALA A 127 9.91 -1.31 3.13
CA ALA A 127 10.52 -0.79 4.34
C ALA A 127 11.55 0.32 4.03
N PHE A 128 12.32 0.17 2.95
CA PHE A 128 13.26 1.20 2.50
C PHE A 128 12.53 2.47 2.02
N ALA A 129 11.46 2.31 1.22
CA ALA A 129 10.64 3.44 0.79
C ALA A 129 9.95 4.16 1.96
N SER A 130 9.46 3.41 2.95
CA SER A 130 8.90 3.96 4.19
C SER A 130 9.95 4.71 5.02
N GLY A 131 11.20 4.24 5.03
CA GLY A 131 12.32 4.96 5.62
C GLY A 131 12.55 6.33 4.98
N PHE A 132 12.57 6.41 3.65
CA PHE A 132 12.64 7.70 2.96
C PHE A 132 11.43 8.58 3.22
N LEU A 133 10.23 8.02 3.20
CA LEU A 133 9.00 8.75 3.50
C LEU A 133 9.08 9.39 4.90
N LEU A 134 9.42 8.60 5.92
CA LEU A 134 9.52 9.06 7.30
C LEU A 134 10.63 10.11 7.48
N TYR A 135 11.78 9.92 6.82
CA TYR A 135 12.84 10.91 6.86
C TYR A 135 12.45 12.21 6.16
N GLY A 136 11.71 12.13 5.05
CA GLY A 136 11.11 13.30 4.38
C GLY A 136 10.13 14.06 5.27
N ILE A 137 9.26 13.34 5.99
CA ILE A 137 8.38 13.90 7.02
C ILE A 137 9.20 14.60 8.11
N ALA A 138 10.26 13.97 8.60
CA ALA A 138 11.11 14.54 9.65
C ALA A 138 11.78 15.84 9.21
N LEU A 139 12.26 15.94 7.95
CA LEU A 139 12.85 17.17 7.42
C LEU A 139 11.83 18.30 7.26
N ILE A 140 10.60 17.98 6.83
CA ILE A 140 9.53 18.97 6.74
C ILE A 140 9.09 19.43 8.12
N TYR A 141 9.01 18.51 9.08
CA TYR A 141 8.76 18.85 10.49
C TYR A 141 9.88 19.75 11.04
N ALA A 142 11.15 19.45 10.77
CA ALA A 142 12.26 20.29 11.18
C ALA A 142 12.21 21.71 10.57
N ALA A 143 11.68 21.85 9.35
CA ALA A 143 11.51 23.13 8.68
C ALA A 143 10.28 23.92 9.17
N THR A 144 9.18 23.23 9.50
CA THR A 144 7.87 23.87 9.74
C THR A 144 7.41 23.84 11.20
N GLY A 145 8.02 22.99 12.03
CA GLY A 145 7.69 22.78 13.45
C GLY A 145 6.38 22.01 13.70
N THR A 146 5.73 21.48 12.66
CA THR A 146 4.42 20.82 12.79
C THR A 146 4.25 19.71 11.76
N THR A 147 3.47 18.69 12.10
CA THR A 147 3.08 17.60 11.19
C THR A 147 1.69 17.83 10.58
N ASN A 148 0.94 18.81 11.08
CA ASN A 148 -0.41 19.11 10.63
C ASN A 148 -0.37 19.82 9.26
N LEU A 149 -1.06 19.27 8.27
CA LEU A 149 -1.01 19.74 6.89
C LEU A 149 -1.53 21.18 6.72
N ASP A 150 -2.59 21.54 7.43
CA ASP A 150 -3.15 22.90 7.36
C ASP A 150 -2.22 23.93 8.00
N GLN A 151 -1.56 23.55 9.10
CA GLN A 151 -0.55 24.41 9.74
C GLN A 151 0.68 24.57 8.84
N ILE A 152 1.14 23.49 8.19
CA ILE A 152 2.23 23.55 7.20
C ILE A 152 1.88 24.55 6.10
N ALA A 153 0.70 24.43 5.49
CA ALA A 153 0.27 25.31 4.41
C ALA A 153 0.27 26.80 4.83
N ARG A 154 -0.14 27.09 6.07
CA ARG A 154 -0.10 28.44 6.65
C ARG A 154 1.32 28.93 6.95
N HIS A 155 2.17 28.09 7.53
CA HIS A 155 3.55 28.44 7.84
C HIS A 155 4.32 28.77 6.57
N LEU A 156 4.16 27.98 5.51
CA LEU A 156 4.84 28.19 4.24
C LEU A 156 4.51 29.52 3.55
N LEU A 157 3.36 30.15 3.83
CA LEU A 157 2.99 31.46 3.26
C LEU A 157 3.81 32.63 3.81
N VAL A 158 4.29 32.51 5.05
CA VAL A 158 4.99 33.59 5.77
C VAL A 158 6.43 33.22 6.10
N MET A 159 6.87 32.02 5.70
CA MET A 159 8.16 31.47 6.05
C MET A 159 9.29 32.17 5.29
N SER A 160 10.28 32.65 6.02
CA SER A 160 11.58 33.06 5.50
C SER A 160 12.64 32.20 6.19
N MET A 161 13.16 31.19 5.48
CA MET A 161 14.16 30.28 6.05
C MET A 161 15.57 30.88 5.94
N PRO A 162 16.35 30.89 7.03
CA PRO A 162 17.77 31.20 6.96
C PRO A 162 18.49 30.22 6.01
N LEU A 163 19.48 30.72 5.26
CA LEU A 163 20.26 29.95 4.28
C LEU A 163 20.68 28.52 4.70
N PRO A 164 21.16 28.25 5.93
CA PRO A 164 21.55 26.89 6.32
C PRO A 164 20.38 25.89 6.38
N PHE A 165 19.14 26.37 6.56
CA PHE A 165 17.95 25.53 6.65
C PHE A 165 17.12 25.52 5.36
N ALA A 166 17.49 26.33 4.37
CA ALA A 166 16.84 26.38 3.06
C ALA A 166 16.71 25.01 2.35
N PRO A 167 17.67 24.07 2.42
CA PRO A 167 17.54 22.79 1.70
C PRO A 167 16.63 21.77 2.38
N LEU A 168 16.20 21.96 3.64
CA LEU A 168 15.40 20.96 4.37
C LEU A 168 14.08 20.66 3.66
N LEU A 169 13.37 21.70 3.22
CA LEU A 169 12.07 21.55 2.57
C LEU A 169 12.17 20.85 1.20
N PRO A 170 13.01 21.27 0.24
CA PRO A 170 13.10 20.60 -1.07
C PRO A 170 13.61 19.16 -0.95
N VAL A 171 14.57 18.87 -0.05
CA VAL A 171 15.03 17.50 0.20
C VAL A 171 13.92 16.67 0.83
N GLY A 172 13.22 17.21 1.83
CA GLY A 172 12.09 16.55 2.48
C GLY A 172 10.99 16.19 1.49
N VAL A 173 10.63 17.12 0.60
CA VAL A 173 9.65 16.87 -0.47
C VAL A 173 10.15 15.83 -1.47
N GLY A 174 11.43 15.86 -1.86
CA GLY A 174 12.02 14.84 -2.72
C GLY A 174 11.91 13.44 -2.12
N LEU A 175 12.18 13.30 -0.82
CA LEU A 175 12.06 12.04 -0.11
C LEU A 175 10.61 11.57 0.07
N LEU A 176 9.67 12.49 0.28
CA LEU A 176 8.24 12.17 0.24
C LEU A 176 7.85 11.58 -1.12
N LEU A 177 8.34 12.17 -2.23
CA LEU A 177 8.07 11.68 -3.58
C LEU A 177 8.65 10.28 -3.83
N VAL A 178 9.78 9.93 -3.21
CA VAL A 178 10.31 8.56 -3.25
C VAL A 178 9.33 7.59 -2.58
N GLY A 179 8.87 7.90 -1.37
CA GLY A 179 7.94 7.06 -0.62
C GLY A 179 6.59 6.88 -1.31
N PHE A 180 5.95 7.97 -1.73
CA PHE A 180 4.70 7.91 -2.47
C PHE A 180 4.89 7.30 -3.87
N GLY A 181 5.99 7.63 -4.56
CA GLY A 181 6.33 7.09 -5.87
C GLY A 181 6.48 5.57 -5.85
N PHE A 182 7.10 5.01 -4.80
CA PHE A 182 7.09 3.57 -4.56
C PHE A 182 5.66 3.03 -4.41
N LYS A 183 4.84 3.67 -3.57
CA LYS A 183 3.49 3.19 -3.24
C LYS A 183 2.55 3.16 -4.45
N VAL A 184 2.67 4.13 -5.37
CA VAL A 184 1.89 4.17 -6.62
C VAL A 184 2.59 3.51 -7.82
N ALA A 185 3.81 3.01 -7.63
CA ALA A 185 4.67 2.38 -8.64
C ALA A 185 5.06 3.31 -9.82
N LEU A 186 5.50 4.53 -9.53
CA LEU A 186 6.10 5.42 -10.53
C LEU A 186 7.50 4.95 -10.91
N VAL A 187 7.92 5.19 -12.14
CA VAL A 187 9.33 5.06 -12.53
C VAL A 187 10.13 6.19 -11.87
N PRO A 188 11.28 5.92 -11.22
CA PRO A 188 12.05 4.66 -11.16
C PRO A 188 11.70 3.72 -9.97
N PHE A 189 10.74 4.06 -9.12
CA PHE A 189 10.39 3.32 -7.90
C PHE A 189 9.47 2.09 -8.10
N HIS A 190 9.20 1.70 -9.35
CA HIS A 190 8.31 0.60 -9.74
C HIS A 190 8.92 -0.82 -9.69
N MET A 191 10.20 -0.97 -9.32
CA MET A 191 10.95 -2.24 -9.43
C MET A 191 10.26 -3.43 -8.72
N TRP A 192 9.48 -3.17 -7.67
CA TRP A 192 8.74 -4.20 -6.95
C TRP A 192 7.53 -4.74 -7.73
N THR A 193 6.93 -3.95 -8.63
CA THR A 193 5.59 -4.21 -9.17
C THR A 193 5.50 -5.47 -10.03
N PRO A 194 6.42 -5.73 -10.99
CA PRO A 194 6.31 -6.93 -11.84
C PRO A 194 6.35 -8.23 -11.03
N ASP A 195 7.35 -8.37 -10.15
CA ASP A 195 7.54 -9.57 -9.33
C ASP A 195 6.38 -9.78 -8.36
N VAL A 196 5.89 -8.70 -7.74
CA VAL A 196 4.81 -8.80 -6.77
C VAL A 196 3.48 -9.12 -7.42
N TYR A 197 3.19 -8.53 -8.59
CA TYR A 197 1.94 -8.80 -9.29
C TYR A 197 1.90 -10.23 -9.84
N GLN A 198 3.05 -10.78 -10.19
CA GLN A 198 3.18 -12.16 -10.66
C GLN A 198 3.15 -13.19 -9.51
N GLY A 199 3.76 -12.87 -8.36
CA GLY A 199 3.85 -13.80 -7.23
C GLY A 199 2.63 -13.79 -6.31
N ALA A 200 1.88 -12.69 -6.24
CA ALA A 200 0.70 -12.58 -5.39
C ALA A 200 -0.50 -13.38 -5.94
N PRO A 201 -1.40 -13.88 -5.07
CA PRO A 201 -2.68 -14.42 -5.51
C PRO A 201 -3.45 -13.40 -6.36
N THR A 202 -4.08 -13.84 -7.45
CA THR A 202 -4.77 -12.96 -8.41
C THR A 202 -5.75 -11.96 -7.75
N PRO A 203 -6.58 -12.33 -6.75
CA PRO A 203 -7.46 -11.37 -6.09
C PRO A 203 -6.69 -10.26 -5.34
N VAL A 204 -5.53 -10.59 -4.77
CA VAL A 204 -4.65 -9.63 -4.10
C VAL A 204 -4.03 -8.68 -5.13
N THR A 205 -3.55 -9.20 -6.26
CA THR A 205 -3.03 -8.36 -7.36
C THR A 205 -4.10 -7.39 -7.88
N ALA A 206 -5.33 -7.87 -8.08
CA ALA A 206 -6.46 -7.03 -8.50
C ALA A 206 -6.74 -5.91 -7.48
N PHE A 207 -6.83 -6.25 -6.20
CA PHE A 207 -7.02 -5.28 -5.10
C PHE A 207 -5.89 -4.23 -5.05
N MET A 208 -4.64 -4.66 -5.21
CA MET A 208 -3.47 -3.79 -5.22
C MET A 208 -3.36 -2.90 -6.47
N SER A 209 -3.93 -3.32 -7.60
CA SER A 209 -3.86 -2.54 -8.84
C SER A 209 -4.74 -1.29 -8.82
N VAL A 210 -5.81 -1.29 -8.01
CA VAL A 210 -6.81 -0.21 -7.97
C VAL A 210 -6.85 0.49 -6.61
N SER A 211 -7.28 -0.21 -5.56
CA SER A 211 -7.64 0.40 -4.27
C SER A 211 -6.46 1.09 -3.62
N THR A 212 -5.33 0.40 -3.57
CA THR A 212 -4.12 0.87 -2.85
C THR A 212 -3.50 2.07 -3.55
N LYS A 213 -3.51 2.07 -4.90
CA LYS A 213 -3.05 3.21 -5.71
C LYS A 213 -3.97 4.42 -5.56
N ALA A 214 -5.28 4.21 -5.58
CA ALA A 214 -6.25 5.30 -5.38
C ALA A 214 -6.05 5.98 -4.02
N ALA A 215 -5.92 5.20 -2.94
CA ALA A 215 -5.67 5.72 -1.60
C ALA A 215 -4.34 6.49 -1.52
N ALA A 216 -3.26 5.94 -2.09
CA ALA A 216 -1.95 6.58 -2.10
C ALA A 216 -1.94 7.88 -2.93
N PHE A 217 -2.62 7.93 -4.08
CA PHE A 217 -2.77 9.15 -4.87
C PHE A 217 -3.58 10.22 -4.13
N ALA A 218 -4.67 9.85 -3.45
CA ALA A 218 -5.46 10.79 -2.68
C ALA A 218 -4.64 11.45 -1.56
N ALA A 219 -3.85 10.66 -0.83
CA ALA A 219 -2.93 11.19 0.18
C ALA A 219 -1.82 12.04 -0.42
N LEU A 220 -1.22 11.62 -1.55
CA LEU A 220 -0.20 12.41 -2.26
C LEU A 220 -0.75 13.77 -2.68
N ILE A 221 -1.94 13.82 -3.28
CA ILE A 221 -2.59 15.08 -3.69
C ILE A 221 -2.80 15.98 -2.47
N ARG A 222 -3.27 15.45 -1.35
CA ARG A 222 -3.48 16.26 -0.14
C ARG A 222 -2.16 16.82 0.41
N VAL A 223 -1.11 16.01 0.45
CA VAL A 223 0.23 16.45 0.87
C VAL A 223 0.77 17.54 -0.05
N LEU A 224 0.67 17.36 -1.37
CA LEU A 224 1.13 18.36 -2.34
C LEU A 224 0.30 19.65 -2.29
N ALA A 225 -1.00 19.56 -2.01
CA ALA A 225 -1.85 20.72 -1.79
C ALA A 225 -1.41 21.53 -0.57
N ALA A 226 -1.04 20.87 0.54
CA ALA A 226 -0.49 21.53 1.72
C ALA A 226 0.87 22.22 1.44
N LEU A 227 1.64 21.66 0.50
CA LEU A 227 2.93 22.20 0.07
C LEU A 227 2.83 23.17 -1.13
N ALA A 228 1.62 23.50 -1.60
CA ALA A 228 1.43 24.30 -2.82
C ALA A 228 1.78 25.78 -2.66
N SER A 229 1.91 26.26 -1.42
CA SER A 229 2.35 27.61 -1.08
C SER A 229 3.88 27.79 -1.17
N TYR A 230 4.63 26.69 -1.22
CA TYR A 230 6.06 26.69 -1.55
C TYR A 230 6.26 26.77 -3.07
N ASP A 231 7.42 27.21 -3.57
CA ASP A 231 7.79 27.46 -4.99
C ASP A 231 7.62 26.29 -5.99
N ARG A 232 6.94 25.23 -5.58
CA ARG A 232 6.53 24.05 -6.36
C ARG A 232 7.64 23.43 -7.23
N PRO A 233 8.90 23.29 -6.77
CA PRO A 233 9.93 22.57 -7.54
C PRO A 233 9.54 21.11 -7.80
N TRP A 234 8.66 20.55 -6.96
CA TRP A 234 8.11 19.22 -7.10
C TRP A 234 7.21 19.04 -8.35
N LEU A 235 6.68 20.11 -8.96
CA LEU A 235 5.90 20.00 -10.20
C LEU A 235 6.75 19.48 -11.36
N LEU A 236 7.97 20.01 -11.52
CA LEU A 236 8.89 19.53 -12.54
C LEU A 236 9.29 18.07 -12.28
N ALA A 237 9.54 17.71 -11.02
CA ALA A 237 9.82 16.33 -10.64
C ALA A 237 8.65 15.40 -11.01
N LEU A 238 7.40 15.76 -10.69
CA LEU A 238 6.22 14.99 -11.08
C LEU A 238 6.04 14.88 -12.60
N ALA A 239 6.30 15.94 -13.35
CA ALA A 239 6.24 15.91 -14.80
C ALA A 239 7.26 14.93 -15.38
N VAL A 240 8.49 14.94 -14.88
CA VAL A 240 9.53 13.96 -15.27
C VAL A 240 9.11 12.54 -14.91
N LEU A 241 8.65 12.30 -13.68
CA LEU A 241 8.17 10.99 -13.23
C LEU A 241 7.00 10.49 -14.11
N ALA A 242 6.09 11.37 -14.50
CA ALA A 242 4.97 11.05 -15.38
C ALA A 242 5.45 10.63 -16.78
N VAL A 243 6.33 11.42 -17.41
CA VAL A 243 6.90 11.10 -18.73
C VAL A 243 7.64 9.75 -18.69
N LEU A 244 8.46 9.51 -17.67
CA LEU A 244 9.18 8.25 -17.50
C LEU A 244 8.22 7.08 -17.32
N THR A 245 7.18 7.24 -16.49
CA THR A 245 6.22 6.17 -16.21
C THR A 245 5.38 5.82 -17.44
N MET A 246 4.89 6.81 -18.19
CA MET A 246 4.16 6.58 -19.44
C MET A 246 5.03 5.91 -20.50
N THR A 247 6.28 6.36 -20.64
CA THR A 247 7.20 5.85 -21.66
C THR A 247 7.65 4.43 -21.36
N LEU A 248 8.25 4.19 -20.18
CA LEU A 248 8.74 2.85 -19.83
C LEU A 248 7.59 1.86 -19.62
N GLY A 249 6.48 2.28 -19.02
CA GLY A 249 5.32 1.41 -18.81
C GLY A 249 4.76 0.87 -20.13
N ASN A 250 4.55 1.74 -21.12
CA ASN A 250 4.05 1.33 -22.43
C ASN A 250 5.08 0.50 -23.21
N LEU A 251 6.37 0.84 -23.15
CA LEU A 251 7.41 0.07 -23.83
C LEU A 251 7.60 -1.33 -23.24
N ALA A 252 7.54 -1.45 -21.91
CA ALA A 252 7.64 -2.74 -21.23
C ALA A 252 6.43 -3.64 -21.56
N ALA A 253 5.25 -3.08 -21.77
CA ALA A 253 4.04 -3.84 -22.10
C ALA A 253 4.01 -4.42 -23.54
N LEU A 254 4.87 -3.95 -24.44
CA LEU A 254 4.97 -4.46 -25.82
C LEU A 254 5.86 -5.71 -25.96
N ARG A 255 6.62 -6.06 -24.92
CA ARG A 255 7.56 -7.18 -24.91
C ARG A 255 7.02 -8.31 -24.04
#